data_AF-A0A4W5LRZ2-F1
#
_entry.id   AF-A0A4W5LRZ2-F1
#
_cell.length_a   1.000
_cell.length_b   1.000
_cell.length_c   1.000
_cell.angle_alpha   90.00
_cell.angle_beta   90.00
_cell.angle_gamma   90.00
#
_symmetry.space_group_name_H-M   'P 1'
#
loop_
_entity.id
_entity.type
_entity.pdbx_description
1 polymer ?
#
loop_
_entity_poly.entity_id
_entity_poly.type
_entity_poly.pdbx_seq_one_letter_code
_entity_poly.pdbx_strand_id
1 'polypeptide(L)'
;MGFTSFQAAHICLGMLIQTIVFFLCLLIAVFLIIIPIFHGQNLMLFKVLGNMWPFWLMLFSVVVVQHVTTRFCFIKKSTGTRDLHNRGSLFLLTYLLFPVNVLIGVVLGAWRLVTTALFNIVHLGRMDISLLNRNVEAFDPAYRCYAHYLKIEVSQSHPVMKAFCGMMLQGARQDAAEKKARDAEEGIQLVNQQMKPQRKISISKRARGHWQLLYTLANNPSLVGSRRHFQRQSNESFFNGTLNWAAKEGIKKEAGNTEAGKETDAVTN
;
A
#
# COMPACT_ATOMS: atom_id res chain seq x y z
N MET A 1 2.60 -19.45 8.69
CA MET A 1 2.17 -20.73 8.08
C MET A 1 0.68 -20.90 8.39
N GLY A 2 -0.16 -21.31 7.44
CA GLY A 2 -1.62 -21.43 7.64
C GLY A 2 -2.46 -20.23 7.18
N PHE A 3 -2.00 -19.42 6.22
CA PHE A 3 -2.79 -18.28 5.70
C PHE A 3 -4.15 -18.74 5.14
N THR A 4 -4.18 -19.86 4.42
CA THR A 4 -5.39 -20.42 3.80
C THR A 4 -6.46 -20.84 4.82
N SER A 5 -6.06 -21.42 5.96
CA SER A 5 -7.01 -21.79 7.02
C SER A 5 -7.57 -20.57 7.75
N PHE A 6 -6.73 -19.56 8.01
CA PHE A 6 -7.18 -18.27 8.55
C PHE A 6 -8.16 -17.59 7.59
N GLN A 7 -7.86 -17.57 6.29
CA GLN A 7 -8.73 -16.99 5.28
C GLN A 7 -10.10 -17.69 5.23
N ALA A 8 -10.12 -19.02 5.21
CA ALA A 8 -11.37 -19.77 5.24
C ALA A 8 -12.20 -19.49 6.51
N ALA A 9 -11.55 -19.42 7.67
CA ALA A 9 -12.22 -19.12 8.94
C ALA A 9 -12.84 -17.72 8.96
N HIS A 10 -12.11 -16.68 8.52
CA HIS A 10 -12.61 -15.31 8.45
C HIS A 10 -13.75 -15.15 7.45
N ILE A 11 -13.69 -15.82 6.29
CA ILE A 11 -14.79 -15.80 5.32
C ILE A 11 -16.04 -16.45 5.90
N CYS A 12 -15.92 -17.64 6.52
CA CYS A 12 -17.07 -18.33 7.12
C CYS A 12 -17.72 -17.49 8.22
N LEU A 13 -16.91 -16.95 9.14
CA LEU A 13 -17.39 -16.09 10.22
C LEU A 13 -18.01 -14.78 9.68
N GLY A 14 -17.37 -14.17 8.69
CA GLY A 14 -17.85 -12.96 8.03
C GLY A 14 -19.22 -13.18 7.37
N MET A 15 -19.38 -14.26 6.61
CA MET A 15 -20.66 -14.62 5.98
C MET A 15 -21.77 -14.88 7.00
N LEU A 16 -21.47 -15.58 8.10
CA LEU A 16 -22.43 -15.84 9.17
C LEU A 16 -22.92 -14.53 9.81
N ILE A 17 -21.98 -13.66 10.22
CA ILE A 17 -22.30 -12.39 10.88
C ILE A 17 -23.04 -11.45 9.91
N GLN A 18 -22.58 -11.34 8.67
CA GLN A 18 -23.24 -10.55 7.63
C GLN A 18 -24.68 -11.00 7.41
N THR A 19 -24.91 -12.32 7.31
CA THR A 19 -26.26 -12.87 7.11
C THR A 19 -27.18 -12.52 8.27
N ILE A 20 -26.73 -12.68 9.51
CA ILE A 20 -27.51 -12.34 10.71
C ILE A 20 -27.85 -10.85 10.75
N VAL A 21 -26.86 -9.98 10.49
CA VAL A 21 -27.04 -8.53 10.52
C VAL A 21 -27.97 -8.07 9.39
N PHE A 22 -27.78 -8.55 8.16
CA PHE A 22 -28.65 -8.19 7.04
C PHE A 22 -30.06 -8.72 7.23
N PHE A 23 -30.21 -9.93 7.77
CA PHE A 23 -31.53 -10.48 8.11
C PHE A 23 -32.25 -9.59 9.14
N LEU A 24 -31.58 -9.19 10.23
CA LEU A 24 -32.17 -8.29 11.22
C LEU A 24 -32.50 -6.92 10.64
N CYS A 25 -31.60 -6.35 9.82
CA CYS A 25 -31.81 -5.06 9.16
C CYS A 25 -33.01 -5.12 8.19
N LEU A 26 -33.15 -6.21 7.43
CA LEU A 26 -34.28 -6.45 6.55
C LEU A 26 -35.57 -6.63 7.34
N LEU A 27 -35.58 -7.38 8.45
CA LEU A 27 -36.76 -7.48 9.30
C LEU A 27 -37.20 -6.10 9.80
N ILE A 28 -36.27 -5.30 10.32
CA ILE A 28 -36.55 -3.92 10.75
C ILE A 28 -37.12 -3.12 9.58
N ALA A 29 -36.50 -3.14 8.40
CA ALA A 29 -36.99 -2.40 7.24
C ALA A 29 -38.38 -2.87 6.78
N VAL A 30 -38.63 -4.18 6.76
CA VAL A 30 -39.93 -4.76 6.37
C VAL A 30 -41.01 -4.31 7.35
N PHE A 31 -40.78 -4.44 8.66
CA PHE A 31 -41.79 -4.10 9.67
C PHE A 31 -41.99 -2.59 9.83
N LEU A 32 -40.94 -1.77 9.74
CA LEU A 32 -41.03 -0.33 9.98
C LEU A 32 -41.38 0.48 8.72
N ILE A 33 -41.02 0.00 7.53
CA ILE A 33 -41.16 0.74 6.26
C ILE A 33 -42.14 0.04 5.33
N ILE A 34 -41.90 -1.22 4.98
CA ILE A 34 -42.67 -1.91 3.92
C ILE A 34 -44.11 -2.16 4.36
N ILE A 35 -44.34 -2.80 5.51
CA ILE A 35 -45.68 -3.13 5.99
C ILE A 35 -46.55 -1.87 6.18
N PRO A 36 -46.07 -0.78 6.82
CA PRO A 36 -46.87 0.44 6.96
C PRO A 36 -47.19 1.12 5.62
N ILE A 37 -46.30 1.07 4.62
CA ILE A 37 -46.57 1.61 3.28
C ILE A 37 -47.65 0.79 2.57
N PHE A 38 -47.59 -0.54 2.63
CA PHE A 38 -48.53 -1.41 1.89
C PHE A 38 -49.88 -1.59 2.60
N HIS A 39 -49.89 -1.76 3.92
CA HIS A 39 -51.09 -2.09 4.69
C HIS A 39 -51.65 -0.91 5.51
N GLY A 40 -50.93 0.22 5.58
CA GLY A 40 -51.36 1.39 6.34
C GLY A 40 -51.39 1.20 7.86
N GLN A 41 -50.85 0.08 8.38
CA GLN A 41 -50.82 -0.24 9.81
C GLN A 41 -49.50 0.23 10.44
N ASN A 42 -49.52 0.64 11.72
CA ASN A 42 -48.34 1.11 12.47
C ASN A 42 -47.59 2.31 11.86
N LEU A 43 -48.31 3.37 11.48
CA LEU A 43 -47.76 4.63 10.93
C LEU A 43 -47.01 5.52 11.94
N MET A 44 -46.61 5.01 13.11
CA MET A 44 -45.94 5.81 14.15
C MET A 44 -44.69 6.54 13.62
N LEU A 45 -43.82 5.84 12.88
CA LEU A 45 -42.63 6.44 12.28
C LEU A 45 -42.96 7.50 11.24
N PHE A 46 -43.89 7.21 10.33
CA PHE A 46 -44.32 8.16 9.30
C PHE A 46 -44.99 9.41 9.90
N LYS A 47 -45.72 9.26 11.01
CA LYS A 47 -46.33 10.38 11.73
C LYS A 47 -45.30 11.28 12.39
N VAL A 48 -44.29 10.69 13.05
CA VAL A 48 -43.17 11.45 13.62
C VAL A 48 -42.38 12.14 12.52
N LEU A 49 -42.04 11.43 11.45
CA LEU A 49 -41.25 11.96 10.33
C LEU A 49 -42.00 13.09 9.59
N GLY A 50 -43.31 12.91 9.37
CA GLY A 50 -44.17 13.93 8.80
C GLY A 50 -44.28 15.17 9.69
N ASN A 51 -44.36 15.01 11.01
CA ASN A 51 -44.38 16.14 11.93
C ASN A 51 -43.04 16.88 11.99
N MET A 52 -41.92 16.18 11.75
CA MET A 52 -40.57 16.76 11.75
C MET A 52 -40.11 17.31 10.39
N TRP A 53 -40.96 17.32 9.36
CA TRP A 53 -40.58 17.82 8.03
C TRP A 53 -40.03 19.27 8.02
N PRO A 54 -40.56 20.25 8.80
CA PRO A 54 -40.04 21.62 8.77
C PRO A 54 -38.65 21.72 9.42
N PHE A 55 -38.40 20.86 10.41
CA PHE A 55 -37.11 20.78 11.10
C PHE A 55 -36.01 20.33 10.13
N TRP A 56 -36.25 19.25 9.38
CA TRP A 56 -35.31 18.78 8.35
C TRP A 56 -35.10 19.81 7.23
N LEU A 57 -36.17 20.50 6.82
CA LEU A 57 -36.09 21.58 5.84
C LEU A 57 -35.22 22.74 6.33
N MET A 58 -35.32 23.14 7.60
CA MET A 58 -34.48 24.18 8.19
C MET A 58 -33.00 23.77 8.15
N LEU A 59 -32.66 22.55 8.60
CA LEU A 59 -31.27 22.07 8.60
C LEU A 59 -30.68 22.08 7.18
N PHE A 60 -31.44 21.58 6.20
CA PHE A 60 -31.02 21.59 4.80
C PHE A 60 -30.82 23.02 4.28
N SER A 61 -31.77 23.92 4.56
CA SER A 61 -31.71 25.32 4.13
C SER A 61 -30.46 26.03 4.68
N VAL A 62 -30.10 25.81 5.94
CA VAL A 62 -28.89 26.40 6.54
C VAL A 62 -27.63 25.90 5.85
N VAL A 63 -27.53 24.60 5.56
CA VAL A 63 -26.38 24.04 4.80
C VAL A 63 -26.27 24.67 3.42
N VAL A 64 -27.39 24.83 2.71
CA VAL A 64 -27.42 25.50 1.40
C VAL A 64 -26.98 26.95 1.53
N VAL A 65 -27.51 27.72 2.48
CA VAL A 65 -27.13 29.12 2.73
C VAL A 65 -25.65 29.24 3.06
N GLN A 66 -25.09 28.35 3.88
CA GLN A 66 -23.66 28.33 4.19
C GLN A 66 -22.81 28.05 2.93
N HIS A 67 -23.18 27.06 2.12
CA HIS A 67 -22.48 26.75 0.87
C HIS A 67 -22.53 27.90 -0.14
N VAL A 68 -23.70 28.50 -0.33
CA VAL A 68 -23.93 29.63 -1.24
C VAL A 68 -23.14 30.86 -0.76
N THR A 69 -23.30 31.25 0.50
CA THR A 69 -22.62 32.44 1.07
C THR A 69 -21.10 32.28 1.03
N THR A 70 -20.58 31.08 1.30
CA THR A 70 -19.14 30.80 1.19
C THR A 70 -18.63 30.98 -0.24
N ARG A 71 -19.39 30.50 -1.24
CA ARG A 71 -19.01 30.58 -2.66
C ARG A 71 -19.10 32.00 -3.23
N PHE A 72 -20.13 32.76 -2.86
CA PHE A 72 -20.41 34.07 -3.47
C PHE A 72 -19.90 35.26 -2.65
N CYS A 73 -20.01 35.22 -1.32
CA CYS A 73 -19.69 36.38 -0.48
C CYS A 73 -18.28 36.34 0.12
N PHE A 74 -17.77 35.15 0.45
CA PHE A 74 -16.50 35.03 1.19
C PHE A 74 -15.29 34.65 0.32
N ILE A 75 -15.47 33.87 -0.74
CA ILE A 75 -14.36 33.45 -1.61
C ILE A 75 -14.23 34.42 -2.78
N LYS A 76 -13.21 35.29 -2.76
CA LYS A 76 -12.83 36.07 -3.94
C LYS A 76 -11.78 35.30 -4.73
N LYS A 77 -12.09 34.97 -5.97
CA LYS A 77 -11.15 34.35 -6.91
C LYS A 77 -10.32 35.47 -7.55
N SER A 78 -9.35 36.00 -6.81
CA SER A 78 -8.36 36.91 -7.39
C SER A 78 -7.29 36.09 -8.11
N THR A 79 -6.68 36.66 -9.15
CA THR A 79 -5.74 36.01 -10.07
C THR A 79 -4.66 35.19 -9.34
N GLY A 80 -4.87 33.86 -9.22
CA GLY A 80 -3.91 32.90 -8.68
C GLY A 80 -4.11 32.48 -7.21
N THR A 81 -4.75 33.30 -6.36
CA THR A 81 -4.95 33.01 -4.92
C THR A 81 -6.43 33.11 -4.52
N ARG A 82 -6.89 32.13 -3.73
CA ARG A 82 -8.25 32.12 -3.15
C ARG A 82 -8.22 32.87 -1.82
N ASP A 83 -8.44 34.18 -1.87
CA ASP A 83 -8.46 35.01 -0.66
C ASP A 83 -9.87 35.15 -0.08
N LEU A 84 -9.92 35.18 1.26
CA LEU A 84 -11.14 35.36 2.05
C LEU A 84 -11.49 36.85 2.13
N HIS A 85 -12.62 37.23 1.56
CA HIS A 85 -13.19 38.57 1.68
C HIS A 85 -14.07 38.66 2.93
N ASN A 86 -14.03 39.81 3.63
CA ASN A 86 -14.95 40.17 4.72
C ASN A 86 -14.97 39.16 5.90
N ARG A 87 -13.81 39.01 6.54
CA ARG A 87 -13.61 38.08 7.67
C ARG A 87 -14.59 38.31 8.82
N GLY A 88 -14.95 39.57 9.12
CA GLY A 88 -15.87 39.91 10.21
C GLY A 88 -17.27 39.33 10.01
N SER A 89 -17.83 39.42 8.80
CA SER A 89 -19.14 38.84 8.48
C SER A 89 -19.13 37.31 8.54
N LEU A 90 -18.02 36.66 8.17
CA LEU A 90 -17.88 35.21 8.31
C LEU A 90 -17.91 34.78 9.77
N PHE A 91 -17.21 35.50 10.66
CA PHE A 91 -17.25 35.22 12.10
C PHE A 91 -18.65 35.42 12.68
N LEU A 92 -19.34 36.52 12.33
CA LEU A 92 -20.70 36.78 12.78
C LEU A 92 -21.68 35.69 12.31
N LEU A 93 -21.61 35.29 11.04
CA LEU A 93 -22.46 34.24 10.47
C LEU A 93 -22.21 32.88 11.16
N THR A 94 -20.94 32.54 11.40
CA THR A 94 -20.57 31.30 12.07
C THR A 94 -21.06 31.26 13.51
N TYR A 95 -20.98 32.39 14.23
CA TYR A 95 -21.50 32.53 15.58
C TYR A 95 -23.04 32.41 15.62
N LEU A 96 -23.75 33.08 14.70
CA LEU A 96 -25.20 33.00 14.62
C LEU A 96 -25.70 31.59 14.28
N LEU A 97 -25.01 30.87 13.39
CA LEU A 97 -25.37 29.52 12.96
C LEU A 97 -24.85 28.43 13.89
N PHE A 98 -24.13 28.77 14.96
CA PHE A 98 -23.56 27.80 15.91
C PHE A 98 -24.58 26.76 16.42
N PRO A 99 -25.75 27.12 16.99
CA PRO A 99 -26.68 26.13 17.52
C PRO A 99 -27.22 25.19 16.44
N VAL A 100 -27.46 25.69 15.22
CA VAL A 100 -27.92 24.85 14.10
C VAL A 100 -26.80 23.91 13.63
N ASN A 101 -25.56 24.39 13.60
CA ASN A 101 -24.39 23.57 13.26
C ASN A 101 -24.15 22.44 14.26
N VAL A 102 -24.46 22.64 15.54
CA VAL A 102 -24.42 21.57 16.54
C VAL A 102 -25.41 20.46 16.17
N LEU A 103 -26.65 20.80 15.78
CA LEU A 103 -27.65 19.83 15.34
C LEU A 103 -27.22 19.08 14.06
N ILE A 104 -26.68 19.80 13.08
CA ILE A 104 -26.10 19.18 11.87
C ILE A 104 -24.95 18.23 12.27
N GLY A 105 -24.11 18.63 13.22
CA GLY A 105 -23.04 17.81 13.77
C GLY A 105 -23.53 16.50 14.39
N VAL A 106 -24.67 16.50 15.09
CA VAL A 106 -25.31 15.28 15.62
C VAL A 106 -25.74 14.36 14.48
N VAL A 107 -26.38 14.90 13.44
CA VAL A 107 -26.79 14.13 12.25
C VAL A 107 -25.59 13.51 11.54
N LEU A 108 -24.52 14.30 11.33
CA LEU A 108 -23.27 13.82 10.72
C LEU A 108 -22.55 12.79 11.61
N GLY A 109 -22.62 12.94 12.93
CA GLY A 109 -22.10 11.98 13.89
C GLY A 109 -22.84 10.65 13.81
N ALA A 110 -24.17 10.67 13.78
CA ALA A 110 -25.00 9.49 13.59
C ALA A 110 -24.72 8.83 12.23
N TRP A 111 -24.65 9.62 11.15
CA TRP A 111 -24.28 9.13 9.83
C TRP A 111 -22.90 8.46 9.82
N ARG A 112 -21.91 9.07 10.47
CA ARG A 112 -20.56 8.48 10.63
C ARG A 112 -20.63 7.11 11.31
N LEU A 113 -21.40 6.96 12.38
CA LEU A 113 -21.56 5.66 13.06
C LEU A 113 -22.16 4.62 12.11
N VAL A 114 -23.22 4.98 11.39
CA VAL A 114 -23.89 4.09 10.42
C VAL A 114 -22.93 3.67 9.30
N THR A 115 -22.24 4.61 8.66
CA THR A 115 -21.31 4.29 7.56
C THR A 115 -20.13 3.45 8.04
N THR A 116 -19.61 3.71 9.24
CA THR A 116 -18.49 2.94 9.80
C THR A 116 -18.93 1.51 10.14
N ALA A 117 -20.11 1.34 10.72
CA ALA A 117 -20.66 0.02 11.02
C ALA A 117 -20.92 -0.79 9.74
N LEU A 118 -21.59 -0.20 8.75
CA LEU A 118 -21.85 -0.85 7.46
C LEU A 118 -20.55 -1.25 6.76
N PHE A 119 -19.56 -0.35 6.71
CA PHE A 119 -18.26 -0.64 6.10
C PHE A 119 -17.57 -1.80 6.81
N ASN A 120 -17.55 -1.82 8.14
CA ASN A 120 -16.93 -2.89 8.92
C ASN A 120 -17.63 -4.23 8.73
N ILE A 121 -18.96 -4.25 8.67
CA ILE A 121 -19.74 -5.48 8.47
C ILE A 121 -19.50 -6.05 7.07
N VAL A 122 -19.53 -5.22 6.03
CA VAL A 122 -19.32 -5.66 4.63
C VAL A 122 -17.89 -6.18 4.42
N HIS A 123 -16.90 -5.56 5.05
CA HIS A 123 -15.50 -5.95 4.88
C HIS A 123 -15.01 -6.95 5.94
N LEU A 124 -15.87 -7.41 6.85
CA LEU A 124 -15.47 -8.30 7.95
C LEU A 124 -14.83 -9.61 7.50
N GLY A 125 -15.28 -10.15 6.36
CA GLY A 125 -14.73 -11.39 5.79
C GLY A 125 -13.44 -11.22 4.99
N ARG A 126 -12.98 -9.98 4.78
CA ARG A 126 -11.79 -9.66 3.99
C ARG A 126 -10.59 -9.46 4.90
N MET A 127 -9.47 -10.08 4.55
CA MET A 127 -8.20 -9.95 5.28
C MET A 127 -7.23 -8.97 4.62
N ASP A 128 -7.50 -8.53 3.39
CA ASP A 128 -6.64 -7.62 2.63
C ASP A 128 -6.79 -6.15 3.03
N ILE A 129 -7.84 -5.83 3.78
CA ILE A 129 -8.15 -4.49 4.27
C ILE A 129 -8.13 -4.53 5.80
N SER A 130 -7.52 -3.52 6.42
CA SER A 130 -7.64 -3.36 7.87
C SER A 130 -8.92 -2.60 8.22
N LEU A 131 -9.62 -3.06 9.25
CA LEU A 131 -10.81 -2.39 9.80
C LEU A 131 -10.45 -1.27 10.80
N LEU A 132 -9.18 -1.19 11.17
CA LEU A 132 -8.66 -0.19 12.10
C LEU A 132 -8.14 1.05 11.35
N ASN A 133 -7.86 2.11 12.11
CA ASN A 133 -7.23 3.31 11.56
C ASN A 133 -5.79 3.04 11.07
N ARG A 134 -5.31 3.83 10.11
CA ARG A 134 -3.98 3.73 9.48
C ARG A 134 -2.84 3.58 10.48
N ASN A 135 -2.91 4.30 11.60
CA ASN A 135 -1.85 4.30 12.63
C ASN A 135 -1.82 3.01 13.47
N VAL A 136 -2.88 2.22 13.45
CA VAL A 136 -3.08 1.04 14.30
C VAL A 136 -3.42 -0.22 13.48
N GLU A 137 -3.18 -0.20 12.17
CA GLU A 137 -3.40 -1.36 11.28
C GLU A 137 -2.64 -2.62 11.73
N ALA A 138 -1.47 -2.45 12.37
CA ALA A 138 -0.67 -3.57 12.86
C ALA A 138 -1.34 -4.36 14.01
N PHE A 139 -2.33 -3.78 14.68
CA PHE A 139 -3.09 -4.44 15.73
C PHE A 139 -4.24 -5.30 15.18
N ASP A 140 -4.59 -5.15 13.90
CA ASP A 140 -5.58 -6.00 13.24
C ASP A 140 -4.93 -7.35 12.89
N PRO A 141 -5.35 -8.46 13.54
CA PRO A 141 -4.72 -9.76 13.33
C PRO A 141 -4.93 -10.30 11.91
N ALA A 142 -6.07 -10.00 11.29
CA ALA A 142 -6.39 -10.48 9.95
C ALA A 142 -5.49 -9.81 8.92
N TYR A 143 -5.42 -8.48 8.96
CA TYR A 143 -4.56 -7.70 8.08
C TYR A 143 -3.07 -7.97 8.32
N ARG A 144 -2.64 -8.08 9.59
CA ARG A 144 -1.26 -8.41 9.92
C ARG A 144 -0.84 -9.76 9.33
N CYS A 145 -1.69 -10.79 9.44
CA CYS A 145 -1.42 -12.11 8.86
C CYS A 145 -1.26 -12.02 7.33
N TYR A 146 -2.17 -11.32 6.65
CA TYR A 146 -2.11 -11.09 5.21
C TYR A 146 -0.83 -10.35 4.78
N ALA A 147 -0.48 -9.25 5.45
CA ALA A 147 0.69 -8.46 5.12
C ALA A 147 2.00 -9.24 5.31
N HIS A 148 2.11 -10.06 6.36
CA HIS A 148 3.28 -10.91 6.57
C HIS A 148 3.35 -12.07 5.58
N TYR A 149 2.21 -12.67 5.22
CA TYR A 149 2.15 -13.68 4.17
C TYR A 149 2.70 -13.13 2.85
N LEU A 150 2.20 -11.96 2.41
CA LEU A 150 2.62 -11.33 1.17
C LEU A 150 4.11 -10.95 1.18
N LYS A 151 4.63 -10.45 2.31
CA LYS A 151 6.06 -10.14 2.48
C LYS A 151 6.95 -11.38 2.35
N ILE A 152 6.53 -12.51 2.90
CA ILE A 152 7.28 -13.76 2.80
C ILE A 152 7.24 -14.27 1.36
N GLU A 153 6.07 -14.26 0.72
CA GLU A 153 5.92 -14.72 -0.66
C GLU A 153 6.81 -13.93 -1.63
N VAL A 154 6.75 -12.60 -1.61
CA VAL A 154 7.60 -11.78 -2.49
C VAL A 154 9.10 -11.96 -2.20
N SER A 155 9.49 -12.21 -0.94
CA SER A 155 10.89 -12.43 -0.58
C SER A 155 11.45 -13.75 -1.11
N GLN A 156 10.61 -14.78 -1.22
CA GLN A 156 11.03 -16.13 -1.61
C GLN A 156 10.88 -16.38 -3.12
N SER A 157 9.82 -15.85 -3.73
CA SER A 157 9.46 -16.14 -5.12
C SER A 157 9.38 -14.90 -6.00
N HIS A 158 10.29 -13.94 -5.80
CA HIS A 158 10.31 -12.71 -6.60
C HIS A 158 10.35 -13.03 -8.12
N PRO A 159 9.35 -12.60 -8.91
CA PRO A 159 9.18 -13.07 -10.29
C PRO A 159 10.37 -12.71 -11.19
N VAL A 160 10.98 -11.54 -10.98
CA VAL A 160 12.17 -11.11 -11.72
C VAL A 160 13.38 -12.01 -11.44
N MET A 161 13.61 -12.39 -10.18
CA MET A 161 14.73 -13.27 -9.82
C MET A 161 14.51 -14.66 -10.38
N LYS A 162 13.28 -15.18 -10.30
CA LYS A 162 12.91 -16.48 -10.86
C LYS A 162 13.10 -16.51 -12.38
N ALA A 163 12.67 -15.47 -13.08
CA ALA A 163 12.87 -15.33 -14.53
C ALA A 163 14.36 -15.23 -14.90
N PHE A 164 15.14 -14.45 -14.13
CA PHE A 164 16.59 -14.32 -14.32
C PHE A 164 17.32 -15.66 -14.16
N CYS A 165 17.07 -16.38 -13.06
CA CYS A 165 17.62 -17.73 -12.86
C CYS A 165 17.15 -18.70 -13.96
N GLY A 166 15.90 -18.58 -14.42
CA GLY A 166 15.37 -19.34 -15.54
C GLY A 166 16.17 -19.12 -16.83
N MET A 167 16.42 -17.86 -17.20
CA MET A 167 17.24 -17.51 -18.36
C MET A 167 18.69 -18.03 -18.24
N MET A 168 19.32 -17.88 -17.07
CA MET A 168 20.67 -18.39 -16.84
C MET A 168 20.75 -19.92 -16.95
N LEU A 169 19.78 -20.63 -16.37
CA LEU A 169 19.75 -22.09 -16.38
C LEU A 169 19.45 -22.65 -17.78
N GLN A 170 18.53 -22.02 -18.51
CA GLN A 170 18.23 -22.39 -19.91
C GLN A 170 19.44 -22.14 -20.81
N GLY A 171 20.11 -20.99 -20.68
CA GLY A 171 21.34 -20.69 -21.42
C GLY A 171 22.45 -21.70 -21.12
N ALA A 172 22.67 -22.04 -19.86
CA ALA A 172 23.68 -23.05 -19.48
C ALA A 172 23.37 -24.45 -20.02
N ARG A 173 22.08 -24.85 -20.05
CA ARG A 173 21.65 -26.13 -20.64
C ARG A 173 21.82 -26.15 -22.15
N GLN A 174 21.50 -25.07 -22.84
CA GLN A 174 21.70 -24.93 -24.28
C GLN A 174 23.20 -24.98 -24.63
N ASP A 175 24.04 -24.24 -23.91
CA ASP A 175 25.50 -24.28 -24.10
C ASP A 175 26.09 -25.68 -23.83
N ALA A 176 25.52 -26.44 -22.90
CA ALA A 176 25.94 -27.82 -22.62
C ALA A 176 25.47 -28.80 -23.70
N ALA A 177 24.26 -28.63 -24.24
CA ALA A 177 23.74 -29.41 -25.35
C ALA A 177 24.50 -29.14 -26.65
N GLU A 178 24.81 -27.87 -26.95
CA GLU A 178 25.64 -27.49 -28.09
C GLU A 178 27.06 -28.04 -27.98
N LYS A 179 27.65 -28.06 -26.78
CA LYS A 179 28.95 -28.71 -26.56
C LYS A 179 28.87 -30.22 -26.79
N LYS A 180 27.85 -30.90 -26.24
CA LYS A 180 27.69 -32.34 -26.44
C LYS A 180 27.46 -32.72 -27.91
N ALA A 181 26.74 -31.88 -28.66
CA ALA A 181 26.56 -32.05 -30.11
C ALA A 181 27.89 -31.87 -30.86
N ARG A 182 28.68 -30.84 -30.52
CA ARG A 182 30.00 -30.62 -31.10
C ARG A 182 31.01 -31.70 -30.75
N ASP A 183 31.03 -32.18 -29.50
CA ASP A 183 31.92 -33.26 -29.06
C ASP A 183 31.58 -34.58 -29.79
N ALA A 184 30.30 -34.82 -30.13
CA ALA A 184 29.87 -35.96 -30.93
C ALA A 184 30.27 -35.83 -32.43
N GLU A 185 30.26 -34.62 -32.97
CA GLU A 185 30.77 -34.32 -34.33
C GLU A 185 32.31 -34.38 -34.38
N GLU A 186 33.01 -33.94 -33.32
CA GLU A 186 34.47 -33.99 -33.20
C GLU A 186 34.99 -35.43 -32.98
N GLY A 187 34.19 -36.32 -32.39
CA GLY A 187 34.48 -37.76 -32.33
C GLY A 187 34.64 -38.43 -33.70
N ILE A 188 34.13 -37.81 -34.77
CA ILE A 188 34.31 -38.24 -36.16
C ILE A 188 35.54 -37.56 -36.80
N GLN A 189 36.06 -36.47 -36.22
CA GLN A 189 37.18 -35.67 -36.75
C GLN A 189 38.54 -35.87 -36.03
N LEU A 190 38.62 -36.73 -35.01
CA LEU A 190 39.85 -37.00 -34.23
C LEU A 190 41.02 -37.64 -35.01
N VAL A 191 40.96 -37.78 -36.33
CA VAL A 191 42.13 -38.14 -37.16
C VAL A 191 42.98 -36.91 -37.51
N ASN A 192 42.50 -35.67 -37.38
CA ASN A 192 43.27 -34.52 -37.83
C ASN A 192 43.33 -33.36 -36.82
N GLN A 193 44.58 -33.06 -36.43
CA GLN A 193 45.06 -31.84 -35.80
C GLN A 193 44.97 -31.67 -34.27
N GLN A 194 46.15 -31.88 -33.71
CA GLN A 194 46.67 -31.43 -32.43
C GLN A 194 46.42 -29.92 -32.16
N MET A 195 46.15 -29.64 -30.88
CA MET A 195 46.30 -28.36 -30.17
C MET A 195 45.50 -27.14 -30.69
N LYS A 196 44.30 -26.93 -30.11
CA LYS A 196 43.75 -25.57 -29.89
C LYS A 196 43.26 -25.39 -28.45
N PRO A 197 43.46 -24.19 -27.86
CA PRO A 197 43.49 -24.02 -26.42
C PRO A 197 42.10 -23.77 -25.82
N GLN A 198 42.00 -24.07 -24.53
CA GLN A 198 40.83 -23.89 -23.69
C GLN A 198 40.15 -22.51 -23.83
N ARG A 199 38.83 -22.56 -24.04
CA ARG A 199 37.78 -21.61 -23.60
C ARG A 199 38.23 -20.17 -23.29
N LYS A 200 38.41 -19.34 -24.32
CA LYS A 200 38.19 -17.90 -24.20
C LYS A 200 36.75 -17.62 -24.66
N ILE A 201 35.92 -16.99 -23.82
CA ILE A 201 34.66 -16.38 -24.29
C ILE A 201 35.01 -15.57 -25.54
N SER A 202 34.29 -15.76 -26.65
CA SER A 202 34.69 -15.11 -27.91
C SER A 202 34.81 -13.60 -27.67
N ILE A 203 35.93 -13.01 -28.11
CA ILE A 203 36.23 -11.59 -27.89
C ILE A 203 35.08 -10.71 -28.41
N SER A 204 34.41 -11.16 -29.48
CA SER A 204 33.19 -10.56 -30.04
C SER A 204 32.01 -10.52 -29.06
N LYS A 205 31.71 -11.61 -28.34
CA LYS A 205 30.64 -11.63 -27.32
C LYS A 205 30.93 -10.64 -26.18
N ARG A 206 32.19 -10.53 -25.76
CA ARG A 206 32.61 -9.57 -24.72
C ARG A 206 32.50 -8.12 -25.18
N ALA A 207 32.92 -7.81 -26.41
CA ALA A 207 32.80 -6.48 -27.00
C ALA A 207 31.33 -6.05 -27.09
N ARG A 208 30.43 -6.93 -27.54
CA ARG A 208 28.98 -6.66 -27.59
C ARG A 208 28.41 -6.35 -26.21
N GLY A 209 28.83 -7.09 -25.18
CA GLY A 209 28.43 -6.82 -23.79
C GLY A 209 28.87 -5.45 -23.28
N HIS A 210 30.09 -4.99 -23.60
CA HIS A 210 30.55 -3.65 -23.24
C HIS A 210 29.74 -2.54 -23.92
N TRP A 211 29.39 -2.71 -25.20
CA TRP A 211 28.54 -1.75 -25.92
C TRP A 211 27.12 -1.70 -25.35
N GLN A 212 26.51 -2.85 -25.01
CA GLN A 212 25.20 -2.90 -24.37
C GLN A 212 25.18 -2.24 -22.98
N LEU A 213 26.29 -2.37 -22.23
CA LEU A 213 26.47 -1.68 -20.95
C LEU A 213 26.54 -0.16 -21.14
N LEU A 214 27.37 0.32 -22.07
CA LEU A 214 27.49 1.75 -22.38
C LEU A 214 26.15 2.33 -22.85
N TYR A 215 25.44 1.61 -23.71
CA TYR A 215 24.10 2.00 -24.17
C TYR A 215 23.10 2.15 -23.01
N THR A 216 23.09 1.18 -22.08
CA THR A 216 22.21 1.25 -20.89
C THR A 216 22.57 2.44 -19.99
N LEU A 217 23.87 2.71 -19.79
CA LEU A 217 24.34 3.81 -18.93
C LEU A 217 24.14 5.19 -19.57
N ALA A 218 24.27 5.31 -20.89
CA ALA A 218 24.00 6.55 -21.61
C ALA A 218 22.51 6.96 -21.50
N ASN A 219 21.61 5.97 -21.58
CA ASN A 219 20.17 6.20 -21.47
C ASN A 219 19.67 6.33 -20.02
N ASN A 220 20.46 5.92 -19.02
CA ASN A 220 20.09 5.93 -17.60
C ASN A 220 21.19 6.56 -16.73
N PRO A 221 21.33 7.91 -16.71
CA PRO A 221 22.44 8.59 -16.04
C PRO A 221 22.47 8.39 -14.52
N SER A 222 21.32 8.18 -13.87
CA SER A 222 21.23 7.91 -12.42
C SER A 222 21.95 6.63 -12.00
N LEU A 223 22.04 5.64 -12.90
CA LEU A 223 22.72 4.36 -12.62
C LEU A 223 24.25 4.49 -12.64
N VAL A 224 24.81 5.54 -13.24
CA VAL A 224 26.27 5.74 -13.33
C VAL A 224 26.86 5.95 -11.94
N GLY A 225 26.21 6.78 -11.11
CA GLY A 225 26.62 7.04 -9.73
C GLY A 225 26.51 5.78 -8.86
N SER A 226 25.34 5.13 -8.88
CA SER A 226 25.11 3.89 -8.13
C SER A 226 26.08 2.78 -8.54
N ARG A 227 26.37 2.60 -9.84
CA ARG A 227 27.30 1.58 -10.33
C ARG A 227 28.73 1.82 -9.83
N ARG A 228 29.23 3.06 -9.89
CA ARG A 228 30.57 3.39 -9.38
C ARG A 228 30.67 3.12 -7.87
N HIS A 229 29.63 3.49 -7.12
CA HIS A 229 29.56 3.23 -5.68
C HIS A 229 29.55 1.72 -5.36
N PHE A 230 28.65 0.94 -5.99
CA PHE A 230 28.56 -0.51 -5.74
C PHE A 230 29.80 -1.28 -6.24
N GLN A 231 30.46 -0.86 -7.32
CA GLN A 231 31.73 -1.47 -7.73
C GLN A 231 32.84 -1.24 -6.70
N ARG A 232 32.92 -0.03 -6.13
CA ARG A 232 33.89 0.29 -5.08
C ARG A 232 33.63 -0.55 -3.83
N GLN A 233 32.37 -0.63 -3.39
CA GLN A 233 31.96 -1.44 -2.24
C GLN A 233 32.26 -2.93 -2.44
N SER A 234 32.00 -3.48 -3.64
CA SER A 234 32.33 -4.87 -3.97
C SER A 234 33.83 -5.14 -3.88
N ASN A 235 34.68 -4.20 -4.31
CA ASN A 235 36.13 -4.36 -4.26
C ASN A 235 36.67 -4.28 -2.82
N GLU A 236 36.06 -3.46 -1.96
CA GLU A 236 36.42 -3.38 -0.55
C GLU A 236 35.87 -4.58 0.26
N SER A 237 34.68 -5.10 -0.06
CA SER A 237 34.12 -6.30 0.60
C SER A 237 34.77 -7.62 0.17
N PHE A 238 35.46 -7.63 -0.99
CA PHE A 238 36.20 -8.78 -1.53
C PHE A 238 37.72 -8.57 -1.54
N PHE A 239 38.27 -7.82 -0.58
CA PHE A 239 39.73 -7.76 -0.45
C PHE A 239 40.23 -9.06 0.22
N ASN A 240 41.02 -9.86 -0.49
CA ASN A 240 41.60 -11.14 -0.04
C ASN A 240 40.63 -12.33 0.14
N GLY A 241 39.64 -12.50 -0.73
CA GLY A 241 39.00 -13.81 -0.95
C GLY A 241 38.13 -14.37 0.19
N THR A 242 37.89 -13.62 1.27
CA THR A 242 36.94 -13.96 2.33
C THR A 242 35.94 -12.83 2.55
N LEU A 243 34.66 -13.20 2.68
CA LEU A 243 33.55 -12.26 2.83
C LEU A 243 33.48 -11.80 4.30
N ASN A 244 34.10 -10.66 4.62
CA ASN A 244 34.12 -10.13 5.98
C ASN A 244 32.78 -9.46 6.36
N TRP A 245 31.89 -10.21 7.01
CA TRP A 245 30.65 -9.68 7.59
C TRP A 245 30.90 -8.82 8.86
N ALA A 246 32.11 -8.88 9.43
CA ALA A 246 32.46 -8.28 10.72
C ALA A 246 32.52 -6.74 10.72
N ALA A 247 32.81 -6.09 9.59
CA ALA A 247 32.92 -4.63 9.52
C ALA A 247 31.55 -3.92 9.74
N LYS A 248 30.44 -4.62 9.45
CA LYS A 248 29.10 -4.06 9.63
C LYS A 248 28.66 -4.04 11.10
N GLU A 249 29.21 -4.92 11.94
CA GLU A 249 28.93 -4.92 13.38
C GLU A 249 29.75 -3.89 14.15
N GLY A 250 30.99 -3.60 13.71
CA GLY A 250 31.82 -2.53 14.29
C GLY A 250 31.20 -1.15 14.13
N ILE A 251 30.70 -0.83 12.93
CA ILE A 251 30.05 0.45 12.64
C ILE A 251 28.75 0.61 13.46
N LYS A 252 28.02 -0.48 13.72
CA LYS A 252 26.79 -0.44 14.52
C LYS A 252 27.06 -0.29 16.02
N LYS A 253 28.19 -0.81 16.53
CA LYS A 253 28.65 -0.61 17.92
C LYS A 253 29.23 0.79 18.15
N GLU A 254 29.99 1.34 17.20
CA GLU A 254 30.52 2.71 17.30
C GLU A 254 29.43 3.78 17.22
N ALA A 255 28.39 3.57 16.40
CA ALA A 255 27.24 4.46 16.37
C ALA A 255 26.47 4.47 17.71
N GLY A 256 26.30 3.29 18.34
CA GLY A 256 25.64 3.18 19.65
C GLY A 256 26.44 3.78 20.81
N ASN A 257 27.79 3.73 20.76
CA ASN A 257 28.64 4.31 21.80
C ASN A 257 28.78 5.85 21.68
N THR A 258 28.64 6.39 20.47
CA THR A 258 28.74 7.84 20.23
C THR A 258 27.46 8.58 20.64
N GLU A 259 26.30 7.90 20.64
CA GLU A 259 25.04 8.47 21.13
C GLU A 259 24.96 8.44 22.68
N ALA A 260 25.46 7.38 23.33
CA ALA A 260 25.48 7.28 24.80
C ALA A 260 26.45 8.28 25.48
N GLY A 261 27.54 8.66 24.82
CA GLY A 261 28.53 9.61 25.38
C GLY A 261 28.14 11.09 25.28
N LYS A 262 27.08 11.44 24.51
CA LYS A 262 26.62 12.83 24.37
C LYS A 262 25.52 13.22 25.37
N GLU A 263 24.87 12.25 26.01
CA GLU A 263 23.84 12.52 27.02
C GLU A 263 24.43 12.81 28.42
N THR A 264 25.67 12.42 28.70
CA THR A 264 26.30 12.61 30.02
C THR A 264 26.99 13.97 30.21
N ASP A 265 27.35 14.68 29.14
CA ASP A 265 28.11 15.94 29.22
C ASP A 265 27.23 17.21 29.19
N ALA A 266 25.91 17.08 29.16
CA ALA A 266 24.97 18.22 29.10
C ALA A 266 24.30 18.58 30.45
N VAL A 267 24.71 17.98 31.59
CA VAL A 267 24.05 18.17 32.91
C VAL A 267 24.94 18.86 33.96
N THR A 268 26.15 19.30 33.61
CA THR A 268 27.00 20.08 34.53
C THR A 268 27.59 21.30 33.86
N ASN A 269 26.81 22.39 33.86
CA ASN A 269 27.22 23.76 34.19
C ASN A 269 25.97 24.66 34.31
#